data_AF-A0A961I3S3-F1
#
_entry.id   AF-A0A961I3S3-F1
#
_cell.length_a   1.000
_cell.length_b   1.000
_cell.length_c   1.000
_cell.angle_alpha   90.00
_cell.angle_beta   90.00
_cell.angle_gamma   90.00
#
_symmetry.space_group_name_H-M   'P 1'
#
loop_
_entity.id
_entity.type
_entity.pdbx_description
1 polymer ?
#
loop_
_entity_poly.entity_id
_entity_poly.type
_entity_poly.pdbx_seq_one_letter_code
_entity_poly.pdbx_strand_id
1 'polypeptide(L)'
;MSEATTATEAPVQQRQPLFGKKQRAIVKDPLWDNNPITLQVLGICSALAVTTQVKVTLVMCVAVTVVVALSNVVISSIRNWIPSKIRIIVMLAVIASLVIIVDEVLKAYLFEMSKQLSVFVGLIITNCILLGRAEGFASANKPWPSLLD
;
A
#
# COMPACT_ATOMS: atom_id res chain seq x y z
N MET A 1 -22.10 24.56 24.01
CA MET A 1 -23.04 23.61 24.63
C MET A 1 -23.62 22.77 23.49
N SER A 2 -23.08 21.57 23.19
CA SER A 2 -23.14 20.32 23.98
C SER A 2 -24.59 19.82 24.04
N GLU A 3 -25.00 18.58 23.73
CA GLU A 3 -24.39 17.37 23.17
C GLU A 3 -25.56 16.38 22.97
N ALA A 4 -25.48 15.54 21.93
CA ALA A 4 -26.16 14.25 21.74
C ALA A 4 -25.85 13.84 20.28
N THR A 5 -24.81 13.09 19.93
CA THR A 5 -24.24 11.84 20.48
C THR A 5 -25.26 10.73 20.61
N THR A 6 -25.71 10.21 19.46
CA THR A 6 -26.26 8.85 19.33
C THR A 6 -25.65 8.16 18.11
N ALA A 7 -24.62 7.37 18.40
CA ALA A 7 -24.27 6.08 17.79
C ALA A 7 -24.62 5.87 16.30
N THR A 8 -23.69 6.19 15.41
CA THR A 8 -23.47 5.34 14.22
C THR A 8 -22.37 4.35 14.58
N GLU A 9 -22.76 3.09 14.53
CA GLU A 9 -22.06 1.92 15.05
C GLU A 9 -20.63 1.82 14.53
N ALA A 10 -19.69 1.67 15.47
CA ALA A 10 -18.39 1.10 15.17
C ALA A 10 -18.61 -0.29 14.53
N PRO A 11 -18.02 -0.61 13.37
CA PRO A 11 -18.06 -1.98 12.88
C PRO A 11 -17.20 -2.79 13.85
N VAL A 12 -17.89 -3.60 14.66
CA VAL A 12 -17.31 -4.61 15.55
C VAL A 12 -16.31 -5.39 14.74
N GLN A 13 -15.06 -5.10 15.00
CA GLN A 13 -13.98 -5.79 14.38
C GLN A 13 -13.87 -7.13 15.10
N GLN A 14 -14.59 -8.13 14.57
CA GLN A 14 -14.52 -9.54 14.94
C GLN A 14 -13.05 -10.01 14.96
N ARG A 15 -12.59 -10.58 16.09
CA ARG A 15 -11.40 -11.44 16.11
C ARG A 15 -11.71 -12.65 15.21
N GLN A 16 -11.30 -12.60 13.95
CA GLN A 16 -11.39 -13.75 13.05
C GLN A 16 -10.11 -14.60 13.22
N PRO A 17 -10.23 -15.93 13.29
CA PRO A 17 -9.13 -16.84 13.52
C PRO A 17 -8.06 -16.71 12.43
N LEU A 18 -6.81 -16.92 12.83
CA LEU A 18 -5.57 -16.57 12.14
C LEU A 18 -5.41 -17.15 10.71
N PHE A 19 -6.18 -18.18 10.33
CA PHE A 19 -6.17 -18.84 9.03
C PHE A 19 -7.57 -19.39 8.67
N GLY A 20 -8.47 -18.54 8.15
CA GLY A 20 -9.81 -18.93 7.70
C GLY A 20 -10.03 -18.83 6.19
N LYS A 21 -11.10 -19.48 5.68
CA LYS A 21 -11.53 -19.45 4.26
C LYS A 21 -11.65 -18.03 3.67
N LYS A 22 -11.94 -17.03 4.50
CA LYS A 22 -11.97 -15.59 4.13
C LYS A 22 -10.59 -15.01 3.77
N GLN A 23 -9.49 -15.44 4.38
CA GLN A 23 -8.13 -14.96 4.00
C GLN A 23 -7.69 -15.53 2.65
N ARG A 24 -8.13 -16.75 2.30
CA ARG A 24 -7.88 -17.29 0.95
C ARG A 24 -8.61 -16.50 -0.14
N ALA A 25 -9.76 -15.91 0.16
CA ALA A 25 -10.45 -15.01 -0.76
C ALA A 25 -9.65 -13.71 -0.97
N ILE A 26 -9.14 -13.09 0.10
CA ILE A 26 -8.28 -11.89 0.01
C ILE A 26 -7.06 -12.10 -0.89
N VAL A 27 -6.48 -13.31 -0.91
CA VAL A 27 -5.32 -13.64 -1.77
C VAL A 27 -5.73 -14.12 -3.17
N LYS A 28 -6.87 -14.80 -3.32
CA LYS A 28 -7.32 -15.37 -4.60
C LYS A 28 -8.12 -14.38 -5.47
N ASP A 29 -8.93 -13.53 -4.86
CA ASP A 29 -9.78 -12.55 -5.53
C ASP A 29 -8.98 -11.55 -6.39
N PRO A 30 -7.85 -10.96 -5.92
CA PRO A 30 -7.03 -10.09 -6.76
C PRO A 30 -6.25 -10.84 -7.86
N LEU A 31 -6.13 -12.18 -7.76
CA LEU A 31 -5.35 -12.98 -8.72
C LEU A 31 -6.19 -13.49 -9.91
N TRP A 32 -7.49 -13.71 -9.72
CA TRP A 32 -8.38 -14.27 -10.75
C TRP A 32 -9.51 -13.35 -11.18
N ASP A 33 -10.35 -12.85 -10.26
CA ASP A 33 -11.61 -12.18 -10.64
C ASP A 33 -11.53 -10.64 -10.60
N ASN A 34 -10.65 -10.06 -9.78
CA ASN A 34 -10.53 -8.60 -9.61
C ASN A 34 -9.08 -8.12 -9.71
N ASN A 35 -8.41 -8.36 -10.84
CA ASN A 35 -7.03 -7.89 -11.03
C ASN A 35 -6.98 -6.35 -11.09
N PRO A 36 -6.37 -5.66 -10.10
CA PRO A 36 -6.37 -4.20 -10.02
C PRO A 36 -5.65 -3.53 -11.21
N ILE A 37 -4.74 -4.25 -11.85
CA ILE A 37 -3.97 -3.77 -13.00
C ILE A 37 -4.83 -3.70 -14.27
N THR A 38 -5.68 -4.70 -14.52
CA THR A 38 -6.45 -4.80 -15.77
C THR A 38 -7.82 -4.12 -15.68
N LEU A 39 -8.48 -4.18 -14.51
CA LEU A 39 -9.83 -3.65 -14.33
C LEU A 39 -9.87 -2.21 -13.78
N GLN A 40 -8.90 -1.84 -12.94
CA GLN A 40 -8.83 -0.52 -12.30
C GLN A 40 -7.77 0.39 -12.92
N VAL A 41 -7.00 -0.13 -13.90
CA VAL A 41 -5.88 0.57 -14.57
C VAL A 41 -4.89 1.15 -13.54
N LEU A 42 -4.71 0.45 -12.42
CA LEU A 42 -3.85 0.86 -11.34
C LEU A 42 -2.39 0.46 -11.65
N GLY A 43 -1.47 1.42 -11.70
CA GLY A 43 -0.02 1.16 -11.86
C GLY A 43 0.49 1.08 -13.30
N ILE A 44 -0.29 1.47 -14.31
CA ILE A 44 0.13 1.42 -15.73
C ILE A 44 1.32 2.33 -16.03
N CYS A 45 1.44 3.48 -15.35
CA CYS A 45 2.53 4.44 -15.54
C CYS A 45 3.90 3.83 -15.21
N SER A 46 3.99 3.14 -14.08
CA SER A 46 5.22 2.49 -13.63
C SER A 46 5.50 1.23 -14.46
N ALA A 47 4.46 0.49 -14.86
CA ALA A 47 4.61 -0.69 -15.71
C ALA A 47 5.21 -0.35 -17.08
N LEU A 48 4.78 0.75 -17.71
CA LEU A 48 5.33 1.21 -18.99
C LEU A 48 6.78 1.72 -18.85
N ALA A 49 7.10 2.39 -17.74
CA ALA A 49 8.41 2.99 -17.50
C ALA A 49 9.54 1.97 -17.25
N VAL A 50 9.23 0.82 -16.64
CA VAL A 50 10.24 -0.13 -16.12
C VAL A 50 10.47 -1.30 -17.08
N THR A 51 10.02 -1.18 -18.33
CA THR A 51 10.17 -2.20 -19.40
C THR A 51 11.60 -2.31 -19.95
N THR A 52 12.47 -1.35 -19.64
CA THR A 52 13.81 -1.24 -20.25
C THR A 52 14.86 -2.16 -19.62
N GLN A 53 14.71 -2.53 -18.34
CA GLN A 53 15.73 -3.27 -17.59
C GLN A 53 15.13 -4.22 -16.56
N VAL A 54 15.17 -5.53 -16.85
CA VAL A 54 14.61 -6.59 -15.98
C VAL A 54 15.24 -6.60 -14.59
N LYS A 55 16.53 -6.28 -14.47
CA LYS A 55 17.23 -6.22 -13.17
C LYS A 55 16.62 -5.18 -12.24
N VAL A 56 16.27 -4.00 -12.76
CA VAL A 56 15.65 -2.93 -11.98
C VAL A 56 14.20 -3.28 -11.66
N THR A 57 13.47 -3.86 -12.61
CA THR A 57 12.08 -4.30 -12.40
C THR A 57 11.96 -5.25 -11.22
N LEU A 58 12.88 -6.22 -11.11
CA LEU A 58 12.87 -7.19 -10.02
C LEU A 58 13.02 -6.54 -8.64
N VAL A 59 14.02 -5.66 -8.48
CA VAL A 59 14.26 -4.96 -7.21
C VAL A 59 13.09 -4.04 -6.88
N MET A 60 12.56 -3.34 -7.87
CA MET A 60 11.40 -2.47 -7.70
C MET A 60 10.16 -3.25 -7.26
N CYS A 61 9.85 -4.40 -7.88
CA CYS A 61 8.71 -5.23 -7.48
C CYS A 61 8.83 -5.68 -6.02
N VAL A 62 10.01 -6.17 -5.62
CA VAL A 62 10.24 -6.59 -4.22
C VAL A 62 10.09 -5.40 -3.26
N ALA A 63 10.66 -4.24 -3.60
CA ALA A 63 10.53 -3.04 -2.78
C ALA A 63 9.06 -2.59 -2.65
N VAL A 64 8.31 -2.55 -3.76
CA VAL A 64 6.90 -2.15 -3.77
C VAL A 64 6.05 -3.11 -2.93
N THR A 65 6.24 -4.42 -3.03
CA THR A 65 5.51 -5.40 -2.20
C THR A 65 5.73 -5.17 -0.71
N VAL A 66 6.97 -4.94 -0.29
CA VAL A 66 7.30 -4.67 1.12
C VAL A 66 6.68 -3.34 1.59
N VAL A 67 6.79 -2.29 0.78
CA VAL A 67 6.23 -0.97 1.12
C VAL A 67 4.70 -1.02 1.17
N VAL A 68 4.02 -1.69 0.24
CA VAL A 68 2.55 -1.84 0.25
C VAL A 68 2.10 -2.56 1.52
N ALA A 69 2.72 -3.70 1.84
CA ALA A 69 2.36 -4.47 3.03
C ALA A 69 2.52 -3.65 4.33
N LEU A 70 3.66 -2.94 4.48
CA LEU A 70 3.92 -2.13 5.67
C LEU A 70 3.04 -0.86 5.73
N SER A 71 2.90 -0.15 4.61
CA SER A 71 2.08 1.07 4.54
C SER A 71 0.61 0.77 4.81
N ASN A 72 0.08 -0.35 4.32
CA ASN A 72 -1.30 -0.77 4.59
C ASN A 72 -1.56 -1.00 6.09
N VAL A 73 -0.59 -1.56 6.83
CA VAL A 73 -0.72 -1.72 8.29
C VAL A 73 -0.67 -0.37 9.03
N VAL A 74 0.26 0.49 8.65
CA VAL A 74 0.42 1.81 9.27
C VAL A 74 -0.83 2.67 9.04
N ILE A 75 -1.34 2.68 7.80
CA ILE A 75 -2.53 3.46 7.41
C ILE A 75 -3.79 2.91 8.08
N SER A 76 -3.95 1.58 8.16
CA SER A 76 -5.05 0.95 8.89
C SER A 76 -5.07 1.32 10.38
N SER A 77 -3.88 1.51 10.98
CA SER A 77 -3.74 1.90 12.39
C SER A 77 -4.06 3.37 12.65
N ILE A 78 -3.69 4.27 11.72
CA ILE A 78 -3.84 5.73 11.86
C ILE A 78 -5.23 6.22 11.36
N ARG A 79 -6.01 5.38 10.67
CA ARG A 79 -7.27 5.73 9.99
C ARG A 79 -8.27 6.55 10.82
N ASN A 80 -8.34 6.32 12.14
CA ASN A 80 -9.33 6.96 13.02
C ASN A 80 -9.04 8.45 13.28
N TRP A 81 -7.82 8.91 13.04
CA TRP A 81 -7.38 10.28 13.28
C TRP A 81 -7.45 11.15 12.01
N ILE A 82 -7.76 10.56 10.85
CA ILE A 82 -7.63 11.20 9.55
C ILE A 82 -8.98 11.73 9.06
N PRO A 83 -9.21 13.06 9.01
CA PRO A 83 -10.42 13.62 8.44
C PRO A 83 -10.47 13.43 6.92
N SER A 84 -11.65 13.17 6.38
CA SER A 84 -11.86 12.72 4.99
C SER A 84 -11.29 13.66 3.92
N LYS A 85 -11.17 14.97 4.21
CA LYS A 85 -10.67 15.96 3.24
C LYS A 85 -9.17 15.85 2.96
N ILE A 86 -8.37 15.33 3.89
CA ILE A 86 -6.89 15.31 3.76
C ILE A 86 -6.32 13.89 3.63
N ARG A 87 -7.18 12.89 3.43
CA ARG A 87 -6.84 11.47 3.49
C ARG A 87 -5.74 11.07 2.50
N ILE A 88 -5.86 11.48 1.24
CA ILE A 88 -4.89 11.17 0.17
C ILE A 88 -3.50 11.73 0.51
N ILE A 89 -3.44 12.96 1.03
CA ILE A 89 -2.17 13.64 1.35
C ILE A 89 -1.44 12.88 2.47
N VAL A 90 -2.16 12.47 3.52
CA VAL A 90 -1.57 11.72 4.65
C VAL A 90 -1.05 10.35 4.19
N MET A 91 -1.83 9.63 3.37
CA MET A 91 -1.41 8.32 2.86
C MET A 91 -0.15 8.42 1.99
N LEU A 92 -0.11 9.38 1.07
CA LEU A 92 1.06 9.62 0.22
C LEU A 92 2.29 10.02 1.04
N ALA A 93 2.12 10.82 2.11
CA ALA A 93 3.22 11.18 2.99
C ALA A 93 3.79 9.96 3.75
N VAL A 94 2.91 9.08 4.28
CA VAL A 94 3.32 7.84 4.95
C VAL A 94 4.07 6.92 3.98
N ILE A 95 3.52 6.70 2.78
CA ILE A 95 4.15 5.88 1.75
C ILE A 95 5.51 6.47 1.35
N ALA A 96 5.60 7.77 1.08
CA ALA A 96 6.84 8.43 0.70
C ALA A 96 7.93 8.27 1.77
N SER A 97 7.58 8.43 3.05
CA SER A 97 8.54 8.25 4.15
C SER A 97 9.08 6.81 4.22
N LEU A 98 8.23 5.79 4.02
CA LEU A 98 8.64 4.39 3.98
C LEU A 98 9.55 4.07 2.80
N VAL A 99 9.23 4.61 1.61
CA VAL A 99 10.06 4.41 0.41
C VAL A 99 11.43 5.03 0.57
N ILE A 100 11.54 6.23 1.17
CA ILE A 100 12.83 6.89 1.43
C ILE A 100 13.70 6.07 2.38
N ILE A 101 13.12 5.46 3.42
CA ILE A 101 13.86 4.59 4.34
C ILE A 101 14.41 3.37 3.59
N VAL A 102 13.61 2.75 2.71
CA VAL A 102 14.07 1.62 1.87
C VAL A 102 15.19 2.05 0.93
N ASP A 103 15.09 3.22 0.31
CA ASP A 103 16.13 3.76 -0.58
C ASP A 103 17.46 3.97 0.16
N GLU A 104 17.44 4.54 1.37
CA GLU A 104 18.64 4.72 2.20
C GLU A 104 19.25 3.38 2.64
N VAL A 105 18.42 2.37 2.95
CA VAL A 105 18.93 1.01 3.23
C VAL A 105 19.62 0.43 2.00
N LEU A 106 19.06 0.60 0.80
CA LEU A 106 19.68 0.09 -0.43
C LEU A 106 20.98 0.82 -0.78
N LYS A 107 21.07 2.14 -0.55
CA LYS A 107 22.31 2.94 -0.69
C LYS A 107 23.45 2.39 0.17
N ALA A 108 23.13 1.96 1.39
CA ALA A 108 24.13 1.49 2.35
C ALA A 108 24.78 0.15 1.97
N TYR A 109 24.04 -0.75 1.29
CA TYR A 109 24.55 -2.09 0.94
C TYR A 109 25.00 -2.24 -0.52
N LEU A 110 24.36 -1.56 -1.48
CA LEU A 110 24.68 -1.67 -2.92
C LEU A 110 24.68 -0.30 -3.63
N PHE A 111 25.80 0.42 -3.53
CA PHE A 111 25.93 1.78 -4.08
C PHE A 111 25.72 1.87 -5.60
N GLU A 112 26.28 0.93 -6.38
CA GLU A 112 26.14 0.90 -7.84
C GLU A 112 24.69 0.68 -8.30
N MET A 113 23.93 -0.15 -7.57
CA MET A 113 22.51 -0.38 -7.87
C MET A 113 21.68 0.82 -7.43
N SER A 114 21.98 1.39 -6.27
CA SER A 114 21.24 2.53 -5.72
C SER A 114 21.24 3.75 -6.65
N LYS A 115 22.35 4.01 -7.37
CA LYS A 115 22.41 5.13 -8.32
C LYS A 115 21.36 5.03 -9.43
N GLN A 116 21.05 3.82 -9.89
CA GLN A 116 19.97 3.59 -10.86
C GLN A 116 18.61 3.70 -10.17
N LEU A 117 18.45 3.09 -8.99
CA LEU A 117 17.19 3.10 -8.23
C LEU A 117 16.73 4.48 -7.77
N SER A 118 17.64 5.43 -7.55
CA SER A 118 17.29 6.77 -7.06
C SER A 118 16.27 7.51 -7.96
N VAL A 119 16.31 7.29 -9.29
CA VAL A 119 15.30 7.84 -10.21
C VAL A 119 13.97 7.05 -10.11
N PHE A 120 14.05 5.75 -9.87
CA PHE A 120 12.87 4.89 -9.71
C PHE A 120 12.14 5.09 -8.37
N VAL A 121 12.79 5.66 -7.35
CA VAL A 121 12.13 6.04 -6.09
C VAL A 121 10.94 6.98 -6.34
N GLY A 122 11.10 7.97 -7.22
CA GLY A 122 10.00 8.85 -7.62
C GLY A 122 8.85 8.12 -8.32
N LEU A 123 9.17 7.13 -9.15
CA LEU A 123 8.20 6.25 -9.83
C LEU A 123 7.49 5.28 -8.88
N ILE A 124 8.13 4.91 -7.78
CA ILE A 124 7.53 4.11 -6.71
C ILE A 124 6.56 4.96 -5.91
N ILE A 125 6.95 6.18 -5.48
CA ILE A 125 6.09 7.08 -4.69
C ILE A 125 4.82 7.46 -5.47
N THR A 126 4.96 7.69 -6.77
CA THR A 126 3.85 8.06 -7.66
C THR A 126 3.11 6.85 -8.27
N ASN A 127 3.43 5.63 -7.85
CA ASN A 127 2.74 4.45 -8.35
C ASN A 127 1.33 4.38 -7.77
N CYS A 128 0.33 4.47 -8.65
CA CYS A 128 -1.09 4.46 -8.30
C CYS A 128 -1.51 3.20 -7.53
N ILE A 129 -0.76 2.09 -7.61
CA ILE A 129 -1.07 0.86 -6.88
C ILE A 129 -1.00 1.06 -5.37
N LEU A 130 -0.02 1.83 -4.87
CA LEU A 130 0.13 2.05 -3.43
C LEU A 130 -1.02 2.89 -2.89
N LEU A 131 -1.38 3.96 -3.61
CA LEU A 131 -2.48 4.82 -3.21
C LEU A 131 -3.82 4.08 -3.28
N GLY A 132 -4.11 3.38 -4.38
CA GLY A 132 -5.42 2.74 -4.55
C GLY A 132 -5.66 1.58 -3.59
N ARG A 133 -4.60 0.85 -3.17
CA ARG A 133 -4.71 -0.20 -2.14
C ARG A 133 -4.82 0.38 -0.73
N ALA A 134 -4.05 1.42 -0.42
CA ALA A 134 -4.16 2.11 0.86
C ALA A 134 -5.54 2.76 1.08
N GLU A 135 -6.09 3.40 0.04
CA GLU A 135 -7.40 4.04 0.10
C GLU A 135 -8.55 3.02 0.08
N GLY A 136 -8.50 2.06 -0.86
CA GLY A 136 -9.58 1.10 -1.07
C GLY A 136 -9.63 -0.02 -0.03
N PHE A 137 -8.48 -0.49 0.46
CA PHE A 137 -8.42 -1.66 1.34
C PHE A 137 -7.95 -1.33 2.76
N ALA A 138 -6.85 -0.60 2.94
CA ALA A 138 -6.31 -0.32 4.28
C ALA A 138 -7.20 0.58 5.14
N SER A 139 -7.92 1.51 4.51
CA SER A 139 -8.85 2.43 5.22
C SER A 139 -10.11 1.75 5.73
N ALA A 140 -10.56 0.67 5.06
CA ALA A 140 -11.77 -0.07 5.43
C ALA A 140 -11.45 -1.28 6.34
N ASN A 141 -10.27 -1.89 6.18
CA ASN A 141 -9.90 -3.13 6.85
C ASN A 141 -8.99 -2.93 8.06
N LYS A 142 -8.81 -4.04 8.78
CA LYS A 142 -8.08 -4.19 10.03
C LYS A 142 -6.59 -4.43 9.73
N PRO A 143 -5.64 -4.09 10.62
CA PRO A 143 -4.21 -4.20 10.32
C PRO A 143 -3.76 -5.62 9.90
N TRP A 144 -4.37 -6.67 10.44
CA TRP A 144 -4.04 -8.06 10.08
C TRP A 144 -4.40 -8.44 8.63
N PRO A 145 -5.65 -8.32 8.15
CA PRO A 145 -5.98 -8.51 6.74
C PRO A 145 -5.32 -7.48 5.82
N SER A 146 -5.06 -6.25 6.27
CA SER A 146 -4.35 -5.22 5.49
C SER A 146 -2.87 -5.57 5.22
N LEU A 147 -2.26 -6.43 6.02
CA LEU A 147 -0.91 -6.93 5.78
C LEU A 147 -0.87 -8.04 4.71
N LEU A 148 -1.98 -8.76 4.51
CA LEU A 148 -2.09 -9.82 3.49
C LEU A 148 -2.52 -9.30 2.10
N ASP A 149 -2.78 -7.99 1.99
CA ASP A 149 -3.28 -7.30 0.80
C ASP A 149 -2.17 -6.85 -0.17
#